data_AF-A0A941VHL2-F1
#
_entry.id   AF-A0A941VHL2-F1
#
_cell.length_a   1.000
_cell.length_b   1.000
_cell.length_c   1.000
_cell.angle_alpha   90.00
_cell.angle_beta   90.00
_cell.angle_gamma   90.00
#
_symmetry.space_group_name_H-M   'P 1'
#
loop_
_entity.id
_entity.type
_entity.pdbx_description
1 polymer ?
#
loop_
_entity_poly.entity_id
_entity_poly.type
_entity_poly.pdbx_seq_one_letter_code
_entity_poly.pdbx_strand_id
1 'polypeptide(L)'
;NVWLGVSVENRKYGVPRIDVLREIDVFIRFLSVEPLLEDLGEIDLTGIQWVIVGGESGRKARPMKPQWVDGVKLQCDRDDVAFFFKQWGTWGADGQKRSKGANGREYQGQIWDGMPELNSAL
;
A
#
# COMPACT_ATOMS: atom_id res chain seq x y z
N ASN A 1 12.30 11.65 -15.89
CA ASN A 1 11.00 11.19 -15.37
C ASN A 1 11.06 11.12 -13.86
N VAL A 2 10.04 11.64 -13.18
CA VAL A 2 9.89 11.59 -11.72
C VAL A 2 8.73 10.65 -11.40
N TRP A 3 8.83 9.92 -10.29
CA TRP A 3 7.72 9.14 -9.73
C TRP A 3 7.21 9.90 -8.52
N LEU A 4 5.91 10.15 -8.45
CA LEU A 4 5.31 10.91 -7.36
C LEU A 4 4.36 10.02 -6.57
N GLY A 5 4.34 10.18 -5.26
CA GLY A 5 3.41 9.42 -4.43
C GLY A 5 3.05 10.12 -3.14
N VAL A 6 1.98 9.64 -2.54
CA VAL A 6 1.43 10.15 -1.28
C VAL A 6 1.26 9.03 -0.28
N SER A 7 1.39 9.35 1.00
CA SER A 7 1.01 8.43 2.08
C SER A 7 -0.51 8.36 2.22
N VAL A 8 -1.04 7.14 2.37
CA VAL A 8 -2.47 6.85 2.54
C VAL A 8 -2.64 5.96 3.77
N GLU A 9 -2.43 6.55 4.95
CA GLU A 9 -2.43 5.80 6.21
C GLU A 9 -3.84 5.53 6.78
N ASN A 10 -4.84 6.34 6.41
CA ASN A 10 -6.23 6.28 6.90
C ASN A 10 -7.21 7.01 5.95
N ARG A 11 -8.52 6.83 6.19
CA ARG A 11 -9.61 7.47 5.44
C ARG A 11 -9.65 8.98 5.59
N LYS A 12 -9.42 9.49 6.81
CA LYS A 12 -9.64 10.92 7.11
C LYS A 12 -8.63 11.85 6.44
N TYR A 13 -7.37 11.44 6.39
CA TYR A 13 -6.25 12.29 5.96
C TYR A 13 -5.47 11.70 4.79
N GLY A 14 -5.40 10.38 4.68
CA GLY A 14 -4.67 9.69 3.62
C GLY A 14 -5.44 9.69 2.31
N VAL A 15 -6.66 9.15 2.32
CA VAL A 15 -7.50 8.99 1.11
C VAL A 15 -7.69 10.31 0.35
N PRO A 16 -7.95 11.47 0.98
CA PRO A 16 -8.09 12.74 0.25
C PRO A 16 -6.84 13.17 -0.55
N ARG A 17 -5.65 12.65 -0.22
CA ARG A 17 -4.41 12.97 -0.98
C ARG A 17 -4.35 12.26 -2.33
N ILE A 18 -5.12 11.19 -2.51
CA ILE A 18 -5.17 10.44 -3.77
C ILE A 18 -5.70 11.36 -4.88
N ASP A 19 -6.77 12.10 -4.60
CA ASP A 19 -7.37 13.02 -5.57
C ASP A 19 -6.40 14.14 -5.98
N VAL A 20 -5.71 14.73 -5.00
CA VAL A 20 -4.67 15.74 -5.26
C VAL A 20 -3.53 15.17 -6.11
N LEU A 21 -3.08 13.94 -5.85
CA LEU A 21 -2.03 13.30 -6.64
C LEU A 21 -2.47 13.06 -8.09
N ARG A 22 -3.74 12.71 -8.32
CA ARG A 22 -4.30 12.45 -9.64
C ARG A 22 -4.37 13.69 -10.53
N GLU A 23 -4.47 14.88 -9.95
CA GLU A 23 -4.45 16.17 -10.68
C GLU A 23 -3.07 16.56 -11.21
N ILE A 24 -1.99 15.95 -10.68
CA ILE A 24 -0.62 16.31 -11.05
C ILE A 24 -0.21 15.52 -12.27
N ASP A 25 0.25 16.20 -13.33
CA ASP A 25 0.76 15.56 -14.54
C ASP A 25 2.12 14.89 -14.29
N VAL A 26 2.12 13.56 -14.18
CA VAL A 26 3.31 12.73 -13.99
C VAL A 26 3.06 11.32 -14.51
N PHE A 27 4.13 10.69 -15.00
CA PHE A 27 4.08 9.39 -15.64
C PHE A 27 3.75 8.24 -14.65
N ILE A 28 4.36 8.25 -13.45
CA ILE A 28 4.08 7.27 -12.40
C ILE A 28 3.58 7.97 -11.14
N ARG A 29 2.37 7.60 -10.72
CA ARG A 29 1.76 7.91 -9.43
C ARG A 29 1.73 6.64 -8.58
N PHE A 30 2.16 6.74 -7.33
CA PHE A 30 2.09 5.63 -6.39
C PHE A 30 1.45 6.01 -5.06
N LEU A 31 0.79 5.05 -4.41
CA LEU A 31 0.27 5.20 -3.06
C LEU A 31 1.16 4.42 -2.08
N SER A 32 1.65 5.12 -1.08
CA SER A 32 2.28 4.52 0.09
C SER A 32 1.19 4.29 1.13
N VAL A 33 0.53 3.14 1.05
CA VAL A 33 -0.47 2.66 2.02
C VAL A 33 0.26 2.07 3.23
N GLU A 34 1.13 2.87 3.82
CA GLU A 34 1.91 2.52 4.99
C GLU A 34 2.16 3.72 5.93
N PRO A 35 2.04 3.54 7.25
CA PRO A 35 1.42 2.37 7.87
C PRO A 35 -0.07 2.30 7.51
N LEU A 36 -0.60 1.12 7.16
CA LEU A 36 -2.04 0.93 6.97
C LEU A 36 -2.71 0.79 8.34
N LEU A 37 -3.41 1.84 8.76
CA LEU A 37 -3.90 1.97 10.15
C LEU A 37 -5.35 1.53 10.35
N GLU A 38 -6.09 1.39 9.26
CA GLU A 38 -7.49 0.99 9.25
C GLU A 38 -7.87 0.41 7.89
N ASP A 39 -9.05 -0.20 7.81
CA ASP A 39 -9.67 -0.50 6.52
C ASP A 39 -9.94 0.82 5.77
N LEU A 40 -9.39 1.00 4.56
CA LEU A 40 -9.62 2.21 3.78
C LEU A 40 -11.00 2.23 3.11
N GLY A 41 -11.67 1.08 2.98
CA GLY A 41 -12.83 0.93 2.11
C GLY A 41 -12.44 1.02 0.64
N GLU A 42 -13.38 1.46 -0.20
CA GLU A 42 -13.11 1.74 -1.61
C GLU A 42 -12.28 3.03 -1.75
N ILE A 43 -11.20 2.94 -2.53
CA ILE A 43 -10.35 4.07 -2.91
C ILE A 43 -10.26 4.14 -4.43
N ASP A 44 -10.24 5.36 -4.98
CA ASP A 44 -10.20 5.57 -6.43
C ASP A 44 -8.75 5.42 -6.93
N LEU A 45 -8.46 4.28 -7.56
CA LEU A 45 -7.14 3.98 -8.13
C LEU A 45 -6.98 4.48 -9.58
N THR A 46 -7.95 5.20 -10.13
CA THR A 46 -7.87 5.71 -11.51
C THR A 46 -6.62 6.56 -11.70
N GLY A 47 -5.74 6.13 -12.60
CA GLY A 47 -4.50 6.85 -12.91
C GLY A 47 -3.35 6.62 -11.92
N ILE A 48 -3.50 5.68 -10.98
CA ILE A 48 -2.46 5.19 -10.08
C ILE A 48 -1.80 3.95 -10.69
N GLN A 49 -0.47 3.90 -10.70
CA GLN A 49 0.26 2.78 -11.30
C GLN A 49 0.79 1.79 -10.25
N TRP A 50 0.93 2.23 -8.99
CA TRP A 50 1.57 1.40 -7.98
C TRP A 50 1.02 1.64 -6.57
N VAL A 51 0.79 0.57 -5.82
CA VAL A 51 0.37 0.62 -4.43
C VAL A 51 1.33 -0.21 -3.58
N ILE A 52 1.86 0.42 -2.53
CA ILE A 52 2.76 -0.17 -1.55
C ILE A 52 1.99 -0.31 -0.24
N VAL A 53 1.81 -1.53 0.28
CA VAL A 53 1.16 -1.77 1.57
C VAL A 53 2.17 -2.20 2.62
N GLY A 54 2.06 -1.65 3.82
CA GLY A 54 2.93 -2.05 4.94
C GLY A 54 2.38 -1.67 6.31
N GLY A 55 2.73 -2.46 7.31
CA GLY A 55 2.38 -2.19 8.70
C GLY A 55 3.41 -1.32 9.44
N GLU A 56 2.96 -0.73 10.55
CA GLU A 56 3.78 0.16 11.37
C GLU A 56 4.89 -0.59 12.11
N SER A 57 6.06 0.04 12.24
CA SER A 57 7.19 -0.50 13.00
C SER A 57 7.53 0.36 14.21
N GLY A 58 8.11 -0.26 15.25
CA GLY A 58 8.58 0.45 16.45
C GLY A 58 7.76 0.13 17.70
N ARG A 59 8.20 0.67 18.85
CA ARG A 59 7.68 0.26 20.18
C ARG A 59 6.18 0.53 20.38
N LYS A 60 5.65 1.55 19.70
CA LYS A 60 4.24 1.98 19.76
C LYS A 60 3.45 1.62 18.50
N ALA A 61 3.96 0.71 17.67
CA ALA A 61 3.30 0.32 16.44
C ALA A 61 1.87 -0.16 16.70
N ARG A 62 0.96 0.24 15.82
CA ARG A 62 -0.41 -0.24 15.75
C ARG A 62 -0.50 -1.50 14.86
N PRO A 63 -1.37 -2.47 15.19
CA PRO A 63 -1.53 -3.66 14.37
C PRO A 63 -2.26 -3.33 13.07
N MET A 64 -1.74 -3.85 11.96
CA MET A 64 -2.45 -3.92 10.68
C MET A 64 -3.16 -5.26 10.60
N LYS A 65 -4.43 -5.28 10.16
CA LYS A 65 -5.18 -6.53 10.01
C LYS A 65 -5.03 -7.10 8.59
N PRO A 66 -4.89 -8.42 8.41
CA PRO A 66 -4.80 -9.04 7.08
C PRO A 66 -5.95 -8.64 6.14
N GLN A 67 -7.17 -8.53 6.68
CA GLN A 67 -8.36 -8.16 5.91
C GLN A 67 -8.28 -6.76 5.29
N TRP A 68 -7.49 -5.85 5.88
CA TRP A 68 -7.26 -4.52 5.31
C TRP A 68 -6.32 -4.60 4.10
N VAL A 69 -5.32 -5.49 4.17
CA VAL A 69 -4.44 -5.79 3.04
C VAL A 69 -5.23 -6.47 1.91
N ASP A 70 -6.13 -7.40 2.26
CA ASP A 70 -7.03 -8.07 1.30
C ASP A 70 -7.87 -7.05 0.52
N GLY A 71 -8.48 -6.08 1.23
CA GLY A 71 -9.27 -5.02 0.61
C GLY A 71 -8.49 -4.14 -0.38
N VAL A 72 -7.23 -3.80 -0.06
CA VAL A 72 -6.37 -3.03 -0.98
C VAL A 72 -5.92 -3.89 -2.17
N LYS A 73 -5.50 -5.14 -1.91
CA LYS A 73 -5.04 -6.07 -2.96
C LYS A 73 -6.13 -6.35 -3.99
N LEU A 74 -7.37 -6.58 -3.54
CA LEU A 74 -8.51 -6.82 -4.42
C LEU A 74 -8.77 -5.63 -5.36
N GLN A 75 -8.64 -4.41 -4.85
CA GLN A 75 -8.79 -3.20 -5.68
C GLN A 75 -7.65 -3.06 -6.68
N CYS A 76 -6.39 -3.33 -6.27
CA CYS A 76 -5.26 -3.38 -7.19
C CYS A 76 -5.46 -4.40 -8.32
N ASP A 77 -5.94 -5.60 -8.00
CA ASP A 77 -6.19 -6.65 -9.00
C ASP A 77 -7.33 -6.28 -9.95
N ARG A 78 -8.39 -5.66 -9.43
CA ARG A 78 -9.53 -5.19 -10.22
C ARG A 78 -9.14 -4.08 -11.20
N ASP A 79 -8.30 -3.16 -10.74
CA ASP A 79 -7.97 -1.92 -11.46
C ASP A 79 -6.63 -2.00 -12.21
N ASP A 80 -6.03 -3.20 -12.29
CA ASP A 80 -4.74 -3.48 -12.94
C ASP A 80 -3.58 -2.58 -12.46
N VAL A 81 -3.49 -2.43 -11.13
CA VAL A 81 -2.47 -1.61 -10.46
C VAL A 81 -1.41 -2.49 -9.83
N ALA A 82 -0.14 -2.18 -10.07
CA ALA A 82 0.95 -2.94 -9.47
C ALA A 82 0.85 -2.93 -7.94
N PHE A 83 1.02 -4.09 -7.32
CA PHE A 83 0.90 -4.25 -5.87
C PHE A 83 2.22 -4.72 -5.26
N PHE A 84 2.68 -3.99 -4.24
CA PHE A 84 3.85 -4.31 -3.45
C PHE A 84 3.47 -4.47 -2.00
N PHE A 85 3.70 -5.65 -1.43
CA PHE A 85 3.59 -5.86 0.01
C PHE A 85 4.97 -5.71 0.64
N LYS A 86 5.14 -4.63 1.41
CA LYS A 86 6.41 -4.31 2.02
C LYS A 86 6.73 -5.25 3.16
N GLN A 87 5.86 -5.31 4.17
CA GLN A 87 6.01 -6.10 5.40
C GLN A 87 4.87 -5.84 6.40
N TRP A 88 4.69 -6.74 7.37
CA TRP A 88 3.67 -6.63 8.43
C TRP A 88 3.96 -5.60 9.53
N GLY A 89 5.21 -5.21 9.73
CA GLY A 89 5.59 -4.32 10.83
C GLY A 89 5.91 -5.05 12.12
N THR A 90 5.72 -4.38 13.26
CA THR A 90 5.96 -4.98 14.59
C THR A 90 4.92 -6.03 14.96
N TRP A 91 3.71 -5.94 14.41
CA TRP A 91 2.66 -6.93 14.59
C TRP A 91 2.60 -7.84 13.37
N GLY A 92 2.74 -9.15 13.54
CA GLY A 92 2.58 -10.12 12.46
C GLY A 92 1.11 -10.29 12.07
N ALA A 93 0.87 -10.99 10.96
CA ALA A 93 -0.48 -11.37 10.52
C ALA A 93 -1.28 -12.14 11.60
N ASP A 94 -0.55 -12.86 12.46
CA ASP A 94 -1.06 -13.64 13.59
C ASP A 94 -1.33 -12.79 14.85
N GLY A 95 -1.14 -11.47 14.78
CA GLY A 95 -1.33 -10.56 15.91
C GLY A 95 -0.22 -10.66 16.97
N GLN A 96 0.89 -11.32 16.70
CA GLN A 96 2.01 -11.41 17.65
C GLN A 96 3.06 -10.32 17.39
N LYS A 97 3.63 -9.78 18.48
CA LYS A 97 4.70 -8.78 18.40
C LYS A 97 6.06 -9.43 18.18
N ARG A 98 6.75 -9.00 17.13
CA ARG A 98 8.15 -9.38 16.84
C ARG A 98 8.89 -8.21 16.19
N SER A 99 10.15 -8.41 15.83
CA SER A 99 10.84 -7.47 14.95
C SER A 99 10.19 -7.50 13.57
N LYS A 100 10.24 -6.37 12.84
CA LYS A 100 9.75 -6.32 11.45
C LYS A 100 10.35 -7.38 10.54
N GLY A 101 11.64 -7.67 10.74
CA GLY A 101 12.33 -8.73 9.99
C GLY A 101 11.77 -10.12 10.28
N ALA A 102 11.40 -10.40 11.53
CA ALA A 102 10.83 -11.69 11.92
C ALA A 102 9.38 -11.87 11.46
N ASN A 103 8.57 -10.80 11.40
CA ASN A 103 7.22 -10.88 10.83
C ASN A 103 7.24 -10.89 9.29
N GLY A 104 8.32 -10.39 8.67
CA GLY A 104 8.62 -10.62 7.27
C GLY A 104 7.69 -9.93 6.28
N ARG A 105 7.79 -10.40 5.04
CA ARG A 105 7.17 -9.82 3.83
C ARG A 105 6.20 -10.78 3.14
N GLU A 106 5.95 -11.94 3.74
CA GLU A 106 5.03 -12.92 3.16
C GLU A 106 3.59 -12.52 3.45
N TYR A 107 2.77 -12.50 2.41
CA TYR A 107 1.34 -12.24 2.47
C TYR A 107 0.63 -13.19 1.52
N GLN A 108 -0.40 -13.90 2.00
CA GLN A 108 -1.06 -14.98 1.27
C GLN A 108 -0.08 -16.05 0.73
N GLY A 109 0.92 -16.42 1.53
CA GLY A 109 1.87 -17.50 1.21
C GLY A 109 2.94 -17.15 0.17
N GLN A 110 3.07 -15.88 -0.23
CA GLN A 110 4.09 -15.44 -1.18
C GLN A 110 4.59 -14.01 -0.91
N ILE A 111 5.65 -13.62 -1.60
CA ILE A 111 6.17 -12.25 -1.60
C ILE A 111 5.56 -11.50 -2.78
N TRP A 112 5.09 -10.27 -2.53
CA TRP A 112 4.52 -9.41 -3.56
C TRP A 112 5.44 -8.21 -3.78
N ASP A 113 6.20 -8.25 -4.88
CA ASP A 113 7.17 -7.22 -5.28
C ASP A 113 6.74 -6.52 -6.59
N GLY A 114 5.43 -6.43 -6.87
CA GLY A 114 4.92 -5.81 -8.07
C GLY A 114 5.41 -4.38 -8.22
N MET A 115 5.81 -4.01 -9.43
CA MET A 115 6.31 -2.69 -9.81
C MET A 115 5.58 -2.26 -11.08
N PRO A 116 5.35 -0.96 -11.29
CA PRO A 116 4.69 -0.49 -12.51
C PRO A 116 5.61 -0.72 -13.72
N GLU A 117 5.04 -1.15 -14.84
CA GLU A 117 5.79 -1.26 -16.08
C GLU A 117 6.19 0.14 -16.59
N LEU A 118 7.46 0.30 -16.93
CA LEU A 118 7.97 1.49 -17.60
C LEU A 118 7.63 1.46 -19.09
N ASN A 119 6.36 1.27 -19.46
CA ASN A 119 5.98 1.33 -20.87
C ASN A 119 5.91 2.78 -21.32
N SER A 120 6.99 3.24 -21.95
CA SER A 120 7.06 4.51 -22.67
C SER A 120 6.05 4.53 -23.83
N ALA A 121 4.82 4.95 -23.56
CA ALA A 121 3.83 5.40 -24.54
C ALA A 121 2.79 6.23 -23.77
N LEU A 122 2.48 7.49 -24.10
CA LEU A 122 2.63 8.27 -25.33
C LEU A 122 3.34 9.61 -25.07
#